data_AF-A0A8H6XSH0-F1
#
_entry.id   AF-A0A8H6XSH0-F1
#
_cell.length_a   1.000
_cell.length_b   1.000
_cell.length_c   1.000
_cell.angle_alpha   90.00
_cell.angle_beta   90.00
_cell.angle_gamma   90.00
#
_symmetry.space_group_name_H-M   'P 1'
#
loop_
_entity.id
_entity.type
_entity.pdbx_description
1 polymer ?
#
loop_
_entity_poly.entity_id
_entity_poly.type
_entity_poly.pdbx_seq_one_letter_code
_entity_poly.pdbx_strand_id
1 'polypeptide(L)'
;MSSIQLTNSSMRARGGTVRYQAPELFRGGHNNSESDVFAFACVAYELLMEKLPFHELRWESAVIAAVLAGSRPSPTAPFANNTASQAVWDLIQDCWQENPQMRPTAAQIVERLLILPMQATATLCESTTDWDDTLTSKFRRSLYPQPLFPTIAELESMIFWIAGVLTTNS
;
A
#
# COMPACT_ATOMS: atom_id res chain seq x y z
N MET A 1 -25.19 39.42 3.12
CA MET A 1 -25.31 38.00 2.72
C MET A 1 -23.97 37.56 2.19
N SER A 2 -23.08 37.14 3.08
CA SER A 2 -21.70 36.80 2.76
C SER A 2 -21.63 35.35 2.32
N SER A 3 -21.39 35.12 1.03
CA SER A 3 -21.19 33.82 0.42
C SER A 3 -19.88 33.20 0.95
N ILE A 4 -20.00 32.14 1.75
CA ILE A 4 -18.87 31.29 2.11
C ILE A 4 -18.54 30.43 0.90
N GLN A 5 -17.51 30.82 0.15
CA GLN A 5 -16.88 29.98 -0.86
C GLN A 5 -16.06 28.90 -0.13
N LEU A 6 -16.63 27.70 0.01
CA LEU A 6 -15.88 26.49 0.36
C LEU A 6 -15.06 26.07 -0.85
N THR A 7 -13.87 26.62 -1.02
CA THR A 7 -12.87 26.04 -1.93
C THR A 7 -12.30 24.80 -1.27
N ASN A 8 -13.00 23.67 -1.46
CA ASN A 8 -12.44 22.33 -1.25
C ASN A 8 -11.38 22.10 -2.33
N SER A 9 -10.21 22.68 -2.12
CA SER A 9 -9.10 22.63 -3.06
C SER A 9 -7.85 22.29 -2.27
N SER A 10 -7.25 21.15 -2.62
CA SER A 10 -5.83 20.82 -2.43
C SER A 10 -5.36 20.03 -1.19
N MET A 11 -6.09 18.99 -0.79
CA MET A 11 -5.44 17.82 -0.15
C MET A 11 -4.74 16.89 -1.19
N ARG A 12 -4.75 17.27 -2.47
CA ARG A 12 -4.03 16.58 -3.57
C ARG A 12 -2.69 17.21 -3.94
N ALA A 13 -2.31 18.35 -3.33
CA ALA A 13 -1.17 19.14 -3.82
C ALA A 13 0.20 18.79 -3.20
N ARG A 14 0.28 17.87 -2.22
CA ARG A 14 1.56 17.45 -1.62
C ARG A 14 1.62 15.94 -1.32
N GLY A 15 1.33 15.16 -2.35
CA GLY A 15 1.86 13.82 -2.63
C GLY A 15 1.89 12.79 -1.51
N GLY A 16 0.85 11.96 -1.41
CA GLY A 16 0.86 10.71 -0.66
C GLY A 16 -0.56 10.19 -0.38
N THR A 17 -0.73 8.86 -0.34
CA THR A 17 -1.92 8.25 0.29
C THR A 17 -1.76 8.43 1.80
N VAL A 18 -2.70 9.12 2.47
CA VAL A 18 -2.59 9.57 3.87
C VAL A 18 -2.08 8.50 4.85
N ARG A 19 -2.47 7.24 4.65
CA ARG A 19 -2.14 6.11 5.52
C ARG A 19 -0.67 5.67 5.50
N TYR A 20 0.10 6.12 4.50
CA TYR A 20 1.52 5.77 4.31
C TYR A 20 2.43 6.96 4.57
N GLN A 21 1.86 8.12 4.89
CA GLN A 21 2.60 9.36 4.98
C GLN A 21 3.21 9.53 6.37
N ALA A 22 4.50 9.87 6.40
CA ALA A 22 5.25 10.07 7.63
C ALA A 22 4.77 11.31 8.41
N PRO A 23 4.85 11.29 9.77
CA PRO A 23 4.31 12.35 10.61
C PRO A 23 4.91 13.74 10.34
N GLU A 24 6.20 13.80 9.97
CA GLU A 24 6.89 15.04 9.62
C GLU A 24 6.32 15.72 8.37
N LEU A 25 5.72 14.97 7.44
CA LEU A 25 5.16 15.51 6.22
C LEU A 25 3.85 16.27 6.50
N PHE A 26 3.07 15.84 7.49
CA PHE A 26 1.90 16.58 7.97
C PHE A 26 2.28 17.88 8.72
N ARG A 27 3.52 17.99 9.18
CA ARG A 27 4.06 19.18 9.86
C ARG A 27 4.70 20.18 8.90
N GLY A 28 4.50 20.01 7.58
CA GLY A 28 5.06 20.89 6.55
C GLY A 28 6.46 20.50 6.09
N GLY A 29 6.93 19.31 6.45
CA GLY A 29 8.18 18.73 5.92
C GLY A 29 8.12 18.42 4.43
N HIS A 30 9.24 17.93 3.90
CA HIS A 30 9.39 17.48 2.52
C HIS A 30 9.71 16.00 2.50
N ASN A 31 9.37 15.33 1.39
CA ASN A 31 9.73 13.94 1.18
C ASN A 31 11.26 13.79 1.16
N ASN A 32 11.74 12.82 1.92
CA ASN A 32 13.14 12.42 2.04
C ASN A 32 13.22 10.89 2.19
N SER A 33 14.45 10.36 2.20
CA SER A 33 14.68 8.92 2.33
C SER A 33 14.09 8.34 3.62
N GLU A 34 14.09 9.09 4.72
CA GLU A 34 13.50 8.66 5.98
C GLU A 34 11.96 8.56 5.90
N SER A 35 11.31 9.47 5.16
CA SER A 35 9.87 9.40 4.90
C SER A 35 9.50 8.23 4.00
N ASP A 36 10.37 7.85 3.06
CA ASP A 36 10.20 6.64 2.25
C ASP A 36 10.33 5.37 3.11
N VAL A 37 11.24 5.36 4.08
CA VAL A 37 11.38 4.26 5.06
C VAL A 37 10.12 4.10 5.92
N PHE A 38 9.48 5.21 6.30
CA PHE A 38 8.19 5.15 6.99
C PHE A 38 7.11 4.54 6.09
N ALA A 39 7.01 4.98 4.84
CA ALA A 39 6.06 4.43 3.88
C ALA A 39 6.31 2.93 3.63
N PHE A 40 7.57 2.50 3.57
CA PHE A 40 7.96 1.09 3.50
C PHE A 40 7.40 0.29 4.68
N ALA A 41 7.49 0.80 5.92
CA ALA A 41 6.92 0.15 7.09
C ALA A 41 5.40 -0.05 6.97
N CYS A 42 4.69 0.95 6.43
CA CYS A 42 3.26 0.87 6.17
C CYS A 42 2.91 -0.19 5.12
N VAL A 43 3.70 -0.30 4.04
CA VAL A 43 3.53 -1.35 3.02
C VAL A 43 3.85 -2.73 3.59
N ALA A 44 4.93 -2.86 4.35
CA ALA A 44 5.28 -4.12 5.00
C ALA A 44 4.18 -4.55 5.98
N TYR A 45 3.63 -3.63 6.77
CA TYR A 45 2.46 -3.90 7.61
C TYR A 45 1.27 -4.43 6.80
N GLU A 46 0.95 -3.77 5.69
CA GLU A 46 -0.16 -4.17 4.82
C GLU A 46 0.03 -5.58 4.25
N LEU A 47 1.25 -5.91 3.81
CA LEU A 47 1.58 -7.23 3.30
C LEU A 47 1.47 -8.32 4.38
N LEU A 48 1.87 -8.02 5.62
CA LEU A 48 1.81 -8.98 6.72
C LEU A 48 0.40 -9.19 7.27
N MET A 49 -0.42 -8.14 7.27
CA MET A 49 -1.75 -8.15 7.89
C MET A 49 -2.89 -8.28 6.87
N GLU A 50 -2.57 -8.25 5.57
CA GLU A 50 -3.51 -8.21 4.44
C GLU A 50 -4.57 -7.12 4.58
N LYS A 51 -4.20 -6.02 5.26
CA LYS A 51 -5.10 -4.94 5.65
C LYS A 51 -4.37 -3.61 5.58
N LEU A 52 -5.11 -2.58 5.20
CA LEU A 52 -4.59 -1.21 5.21
C LEU A 52 -4.10 -0.79 6.61
N PRO A 53 -3.01 -0.01 6.69
CA PRO A 53 -2.63 0.67 7.92
C PRO A 53 -3.81 1.49 8.46
N PHE A 54 -4.10 1.33 9.75
CA PHE A 54 -5.22 1.99 10.43
C PHE A 54 -6.60 1.66 9.83
N HIS A 55 -6.82 0.44 9.31
CA HIS A 55 -8.09 0.01 8.70
C HIS A 55 -9.33 0.23 9.59
N GLU A 56 -9.16 0.28 10.91
CA GLU A 56 -10.19 0.60 11.90
C GLU A 56 -10.65 2.06 11.87
N LEU A 57 -9.81 2.97 11.36
CA LEU A 57 -10.11 4.39 11.26
C LEU A 57 -10.77 4.69 9.91
N ARG A 58 -12.05 5.08 9.96
CA ARG A 58 -12.84 5.40 8.76
C ARG A 58 -12.38 6.66 8.02
N TRP A 59 -11.97 7.69 8.76
CA TRP A 59 -11.70 9.03 8.23
C TRP A 59 -10.20 9.31 8.15
N GLU A 60 -9.74 9.87 7.04
CA GLU A 60 -8.33 10.25 6.86
C GLU A 60 -7.84 11.23 7.94
N SER A 61 -8.70 12.17 8.37
CA SER A 61 -8.38 13.09 9.48
C SER A 61 -8.11 12.37 10.80
N ALA A 62 -8.80 11.25 11.08
CA ALA A 62 -8.54 10.44 12.25
C ALA A 62 -7.19 9.70 12.14
N VAL A 63 -6.84 9.24 10.93
CA VAL A 63 -5.52 8.64 10.67
C VAL A 63 -4.41 9.66 10.89
N ILE A 64 -4.54 10.87 10.34
CA ILE A 64 -3.57 11.96 10.52
C ILE A 64 -3.38 12.26 12.01
N ALA A 65 -4.48 12.40 12.75
CA ALA A 65 -4.43 12.65 14.20
C ALA A 65 -3.74 11.50 14.96
N ALA A 66 -4.05 10.25 14.64
CA ALA A 66 -3.43 9.08 15.25
C ALA A 66 -1.91 9.02 14.97
N VAL A 67 -1.51 9.23 13.72
CA VAL A 67 -0.10 9.24 13.30
C VAL A 67 0.67 10.36 14.02
N LEU A 68 0.12 11.57 14.06
CA LEU A 68 0.72 12.72 14.75
C LEU A 68 0.79 12.54 16.27
N ALA A 69 -0.10 11.74 16.86
CA ALA A 69 -0.08 11.35 18.26
C ALA A 69 0.90 10.19 18.56
N GLY A 70 1.64 9.70 17.57
CA GLY A 70 2.58 8.60 17.73
C GLY A 70 1.93 7.21 17.73
N SER A 71 0.63 7.11 17.41
CA SER A 71 -0.03 5.81 17.30
C SER A 71 0.48 5.05 16.07
N ARG A 72 0.59 3.73 16.19
CA ARG A 72 0.97 2.82 15.10
C ARG A 72 -0.02 1.64 15.03
N PRO A 73 -0.25 1.07 13.85
CA PRO A 73 -1.11 -0.10 13.70
C PRO A 73 -0.59 -1.28 14.53
N SER A 74 -1.49 -1.97 15.23
CA SER A 74 -1.14 -3.17 16.00
C SER A 74 -1.11 -4.41 15.09
N PRO A 75 -0.26 -5.41 15.41
CA PRO A 75 -0.28 -6.68 14.70
C PRO A 75 -1.55 -7.46 15.07
N THR A 76 -2.10 -8.20 14.11
CA THR A 76 -3.23 -9.12 14.38
C THR A 76 -2.68 -10.46 14.89
N ALA A 77 -3.46 -11.16 15.70
CA ALA A 77 -3.04 -12.32 16.50
C ALA A 77 -2.43 -13.56 15.77
N PRO A 78 -2.52 -13.80 14.44
CA PRO A 78 -1.84 -14.96 13.85
C PRO A 78 -0.31 -14.81 13.78
N PHE A 79 0.23 -13.59 13.90
CA PHE A 79 1.66 -13.30 13.67
C PHE A 79 2.56 -13.54 14.90
N ALA A 80 1.97 -13.69 16.09
CA ALA A 80 2.70 -13.75 17.37
C ALA A 80 3.46 -15.07 17.63
N ASN A 81 3.31 -16.08 16.77
CA ASN A 81 3.75 -17.45 17.09
C ASN A 81 4.97 -17.95 16.27
N ASN A 82 5.61 -17.10 15.47
CA ASN A 82 6.82 -17.45 14.70
C ASN A 82 7.94 -16.42 14.93
N THR A 83 9.16 -16.90 15.23
CA THR A 83 10.34 -16.05 15.45
C THR A 83 10.71 -15.21 14.22
N ALA A 84 10.53 -15.75 13.00
CA ALA A 84 10.78 -15.00 11.77
C ALA A 84 9.78 -13.85 11.62
N SER A 85 8.51 -14.10 11.94
CA SER A 85 7.44 -13.10 11.97
C SER A 85 7.71 -11.98 12.98
N GLN A 86 8.25 -12.32 14.15
CA GLN A 86 8.65 -11.33 15.16
C GLN A 86 9.80 -10.46 14.67
N ALA A 87 10.83 -11.04 14.04
CA ALA A 87 11.98 -10.28 13.57
C ALA A 87 11.63 -9.31 12.42
N VAL A 88 10.71 -9.69 11.52
CA VAL A 88 10.16 -8.74 10.54
C VAL A 88 9.34 -7.65 11.23
N TRP A 89 8.56 -8.00 12.24
CA TRP A 89 7.78 -7.03 13.00
C TRP A 89 8.67 -5.99 13.70
N ASP A 90 9.73 -6.42 14.37
CA ASP A 90 10.70 -5.54 15.02
C ASP A 90 11.35 -4.59 14.01
N LEU A 91 11.68 -5.09 12.81
CA LEU A 91 12.18 -4.25 11.72
C LEU A 91 11.15 -3.20 11.27
N ILE A 92 9.88 -3.57 11.11
CA ILE A 92 8.80 -2.62 10.80
C ILE A 92 8.71 -1.56 11.90
N GLN A 93 8.85 -1.97 13.16
CA GLN A 93 8.83 -1.06 14.30
C GLN A 93 9.94 -0.01 14.27
N ASP A 94 11.13 -0.39 13.83
CA ASP A 94 12.24 0.53 13.64
C ASP A 94 12.04 1.47 12.43
N CYS A 95 11.41 0.99 11.36
CA CYS A 95 11.19 1.77 10.14
C CYS A 95 10.16 2.92 10.31
N TRP A 96 9.18 2.80 11.21
CA TRP A 96 8.17 3.85 11.42
C TRP A 96 8.33 4.66 12.72
N GLN A 97 9.55 4.76 13.23
CA GLN A 97 9.87 5.59 14.39
C GLN A 97 9.43 7.05 14.18
N GLU A 98 9.00 7.70 15.27
CA GLU A 98 8.52 9.09 15.21
C GLU A 98 9.64 10.05 14.78
N ASN A 99 10.85 9.86 15.33
CA ASN A 99 12.03 10.61 14.90
C ASN A 99 12.59 10.02 13.59
N PRO A 100 12.63 10.76 12.48
CA PRO A 100 13.16 10.27 11.20
C PRO A 100 14.60 9.75 11.30
N GLN A 101 15.43 10.36 12.14
CA GLN A 101 16.84 9.99 12.30
C GLN A 101 17.05 8.67 13.05
N MET A 102 16.03 8.15 13.72
CA MET A 102 16.07 6.85 14.39
C MET A 102 15.69 5.71 13.44
N ARG A 103 15.17 6.02 12.24
CA ARG A 103 14.79 5.02 11.25
C ARG A 103 16.06 4.45 10.60
N PRO A 104 16.12 3.13 10.36
CA PRO A 104 17.22 2.54 9.63
C PRO A 104 17.25 3.05 8.18
N THR A 105 18.44 3.12 7.60
CA THR A 105 18.60 3.39 6.17
C THR A 105 18.09 2.21 5.33
N ALA A 106 17.72 2.46 4.07
CA ALA A 106 17.32 1.39 3.15
C ALA A 106 18.36 0.27 3.05
N ALA A 107 19.67 0.60 3.09
CA ALA A 107 20.74 -0.39 3.09
C ALA A 107 20.70 -1.31 4.32
N GLN A 108 20.49 -0.72 5.51
CA GLN A 108 20.37 -1.48 6.77
C GLN A 108 19.10 -2.34 6.78
N ILE A 109 18.00 -1.87 6.18
CA ILE A 109 16.77 -2.65 6.05
C ILE A 109 17.03 -3.89 5.20
N VAL A 110 17.67 -3.73 4.04
CA VAL A 110 18.01 -4.86 3.15
C VAL A 110 18.92 -5.86 3.86
N GLU A 111 19.97 -5.38 4.54
CA GLU A 111 20.87 -6.24 5.31
C GLU A 111 20.11 -7.05 6.37
N ARG A 112 19.23 -6.40 7.14
CA ARG A 112 18.41 -7.07 8.15
C ARG A 112 17.45 -8.09 7.56
N LEU A 113 16.87 -7.81 6.39
CA LEU A 113 15.97 -8.75 5.71
C LEU A 113 16.72 -10.00 5.20
N LEU A 114 17.96 -9.84 4.71
CA LEU A 114 18.76 -10.94 4.18
C LEU A 114 19.22 -11.94 5.25
N ILE A 115 19.37 -11.49 6.51
CA ILE A 115 19.79 -12.35 7.62
C ILE A 115 18.63 -13.07 8.31
N LEU A 116 17.37 -12.69 8.03
CA LEU A 116 16.23 -13.37 8.63
C LEU A 116 16.17 -14.81 8.11
N PRO A 117 15.91 -15.80 8.99
CA PRO A 117 15.60 -17.15 8.55
C PRO A 117 14.23 -17.08 7.87
N MET A 118 14.20 -16.75 6.58
CA MET A 118 13.05 -16.99 5.74
C MET A 118 12.82 -18.50 5.79
N GLN A 119 11.89 -18.94 6.64
CA GLN A 119 11.21 -20.20 6.40
C GLN A 119 10.39 -19.98 5.15
N ALA A 120 11.08 -20.05 4.02
CA ALA A 120 10.46 -19.96 2.73
C ALA A 120 9.51 -21.15 2.66
N THR A 121 8.21 -20.91 2.83
CA THR A 121 7.20 -21.63 2.07
C THR A 121 7.35 -21.22 0.61
N ALA A 122 8.56 -21.36 0.05
CA ALA A 122 8.84 -21.31 -1.36
C ALA A 122 8.40 -22.65 -1.95
N THR A 123 7.10 -22.91 -1.85
CA THR A 123 6.43 -23.53 -2.98
C THR A 123 6.03 -22.36 -3.87
N LEU A 124 6.99 -21.82 -4.63
CA LEU A 124 6.87 -21.40 -6.02
C LEU A 124 8.02 -20.47 -6.45
N CYS A 125 8.80 -21.02 -7.39
CA CYS A 125 9.64 -20.38 -8.39
C CYS A 125 10.89 -19.61 -7.95
N GLU A 126 12.02 -20.29 -8.20
CA GLU A 126 13.24 -19.84 -8.87
C GLU A 126 13.55 -18.34 -8.90
N SER A 127 14.80 -18.08 -8.52
CA SER A 127 15.53 -16.82 -8.65
C SER A 127 15.03 -15.95 -9.79
N THR A 128 14.40 -14.84 -9.44
CA THR A 128 14.22 -13.74 -10.37
C THR A 128 14.99 -12.55 -9.85
N THR A 129 16.24 -12.44 -10.29
CA THR A 129 17.03 -11.19 -10.28
C THR A 129 16.54 -10.25 -11.39
N ASP A 130 15.29 -10.39 -11.81
CA ASP A 130 14.69 -9.66 -12.90
C ASP A 130 13.48 -8.90 -12.34
N TRP A 131 13.60 -7.58 -12.30
CA TRP A 131 12.53 -6.67 -11.91
C TRP A 131 11.49 -6.51 -13.02
N ASP A 132 11.59 -7.30 -14.10
CA ASP A 132 10.69 -7.24 -15.24
C ASP A 132 9.26 -7.65 -14.91
N ASP A 133 8.37 -7.14 -15.77
CA ASP A 133 6.90 -7.12 -15.83
C ASP A 133 6.11 -8.28 -15.21
N THR A 134 6.76 -9.40 -14.90
CA THR A 134 6.21 -10.60 -14.29
C THR A 134 5.76 -10.39 -12.85
N LEU A 135 6.54 -9.70 -12.01
CA LEU A 135 6.16 -9.43 -10.61
C LEU A 135 4.98 -8.44 -10.55
N THR A 136 5.06 -7.35 -11.30
CA THR A 136 3.98 -6.37 -11.44
C THR A 136 2.72 -7.03 -11.98
N SER A 137 2.84 -7.93 -12.96
CA SER A 137 1.69 -8.65 -13.53
C SER A 137 1.07 -9.64 -12.55
N LYS A 138 1.87 -10.40 -11.79
CA LYS A 138 1.38 -11.33 -10.77
C LYS A 138 0.70 -10.59 -9.61
N PHE A 139 1.32 -9.50 -9.14
CA PHE A 139 0.76 -8.66 -8.09
C PHE A 139 -0.51 -7.95 -8.56
N ARG A 140 -0.52 -7.38 -9.78
CA ARG A 140 -1.71 -6.78 -10.41
C ARG A 140 -2.85 -7.78 -10.60
N ARG A 141 -2.54 -9.03 -10.96
CA ARG A 141 -3.53 -10.11 -11.10
C ARG A 141 -4.11 -10.55 -9.76
N SER A 142 -3.33 -10.41 -8.67
CA SER A 142 -3.79 -10.66 -7.30
C SER A 142 -4.69 -9.54 -6.78
N LEU A 143 -4.39 -8.28 -7.10
CA LEU A 143 -5.19 -7.12 -6.67
C LEU A 143 -6.49 -6.93 -7.46
N TYR A 144 -6.55 -7.46 -8.69
CA TYR A 144 -7.75 -7.40 -9.54
C TYR A 144 -8.10 -8.82 -10.04
N PRO A 145 -8.91 -9.59 -9.27
CA PRO A 145 -9.19 -10.99 -9.59
C PRO A 145 -10.04 -11.22 -10.84
N GLN A 146 -10.47 -10.18 -11.56
CA GLN A 146 -11.26 -10.30 -12.79
C GLN A 146 -10.92 -9.14 -13.74
N PRO A 147 -10.94 -9.34 -15.06
CA PRO A 147 -10.70 -8.25 -15.99
C PRO A 147 -11.86 -7.24 -15.87
N LEU A 148 -11.53 -6.01 -15.47
CA LEU A 148 -12.46 -4.86 -15.39
C LEU A 148 -12.90 -4.36 -16.79
N PHE A 149 -12.45 -5.03 -17.84
CA PHE A 149 -12.80 -4.75 -19.23
C PHE A 149 -13.26 -6.03 -19.91
N PRO A 150 -14.38 -6.01 -20.64
CA PRO A 150 -14.78 -7.13 -21.47
C PRO A 150 -13.66 -7.47 -22.44
N THR A 151 -13.43 -8.76 -22.66
CA THR A 151 -12.54 -9.27 -23.70
C THR A 151 -12.98 -8.76 -25.07
N ILE A 152 -12.08 -8.75 -26.06
CA ILE A 152 -12.42 -8.35 -27.43
C ILE A 152 -13.62 -9.16 -27.97
N ALA A 153 -13.69 -10.45 -27.64
CA ALA A 153 -14.81 -11.32 -28.01
C ALA A 153 -16.15 -10.90 -27.35
N GLU A 154 -16.11 -10.43 -26.10
CA GLU A 154 -17.29 -9.90 -25.41
C GLU A 154 -17.71 -8.52 -25.96
N LEU A 155 -16.75 -7.66 -26.33
CA LEU A 155 -17.02 -6.41 -27.02
C LEU A 155 -17.64 -6.64 -28.40
N GLU A 156 -17.11 -7.59 -29.16
CA GLU A 156 -17.68 -7.97 -30.47
C GLU A 156 -19.09 -8.52 -30.30
N SER A 157 -19.32 -9.39 -29.32
CA SER A 157 -20.66 -9.91 -29.01
C SER A 157 -21.64 -8.80 -28.61
N MET A 158 -21.18 -7.78 -27.88
CA MET A 158 -21.98 -6.63 -27.49
C MET A 158 -22.29 -5.71 -28.69
N ILE A 159 -21.33 -5.49 -29.58
CA ILE A 159 -21.51 -4.73 -30.82
C ILE A 159 -22.51 -5.43 -31.75
N PHE A 160 -22.39 -6.75 -31.93
CA PHE A 160 -23.34 -7.53 -32.73
C PHE A 160 -24.75 -7.51 -32.13
N TRP A 161 -24.89 -7.55 -30.81
CA TRP A 161 -26.19 -7.43 -30.14
C TRP A 161 -26.82 -6.04 -30.37
N ILE A 162 -26.06 -4.96 -30.21
CA ILE A 162 -26.54 -3.59 -30.46
C ILE A 162 -26.92 -3.41 -31.94
N ALA A 163 -26.12 -3.94 -32.88
CA ALA A 163 -26.39 -3.86 -34.32
C ALA A 163 -27.63 -4.69 -34.74
N GLY A 164 -27.87 -5.83 -34.09
CA GLY A 164 -29.07 -6.66 -34.32
C GLY A 164 -30.36 -6.04 -33.76
N VAL A 165 -30.27 -5.33 -32.64
CA VAL A 165 -31.41 -4.59 -32.06
C VAL A 165 -31.82 -3.39 -32.93
N LEU A 166 -30.88 -2.77 -33.65
CA LEU A 166 -31.16 -1.63 -34.53
C LEU A 166 -31.71 -2.03 -35.91
N THR A 167 -31.51 -3.27 -36.35
CA THR A 167 -31.99 -3.76 -37.66
C THR A 167 -33.35 -4.45 -37.61
N THR A 168 -33.82 -4.85 -36.43
CA THR A 168 -35.11 -5.52 -36.21
C THR A 168 -36.25 -4.57 -35.86
N ASN A 169 -35.99 -3.26 -35.79
CA ASN A 169 -36.95 -2.22 -35.43
C ASN A 169 -37.23 -1.24 -36.60
N SER A 170 -37.25 -1.76 -37.85
CA SER A 170 -37.65 -1.05 -39.08
C SER A 170 -38.66 -1.86 -39.87
#